data_AF-A0A9D4JT75-F1
#
_entry.id   AF-A0A9D4JT75-F1
#
_cell.length_a   1.000
_cell.length_b   1.000
_cell.length_c   1.000
_cell.angle_alpha   90.00
_cell.angle_beta   90.00
_cell.angle_gamma   90.00
#
_symmetry.space_group_name_H-M   'P 1'
#
loop_
_entity.id
_entity.type
_entity.pdbx_description
1 polymer ?
#
loop_
_entity_poly.entity_id
_entity_poly.type
_entity_poly.pdbx_seq_one_letter_code
_entity_poly.pdbx_strand_id
1 'polypeptide(L)'
;MGIFYTLKPEQVQTLQDLWNGIDTVAILPTGFGKSIIYQLLPYLIQKKTGAAEPMIAIVVAPLNSIMEDQIQSLRSKNLKGCYLSYDAKEIVTFDDNEVTLRNTGQTKKLKVCVLVA
;
A
#
# COMPACT_ATOMS: atom_id res chain seq x y z
N MET A 1 7.83 -13.65 18.92
CA MET A 1 9.05 -12.91 18.55
C MET A 1 8.61 -11.58 17.97
N GLY A 2 8.53 -10.54 18.79
CA GLY A 2 8.03 -9.22 18.37
C GLY A 2 9.09 -8.52 17.52
N ILE A 3 8.74 -8.17 16.29
CA ILE A 3 9.62 -7.37 15.43
C ILE A 3 9.53 -5.93 15.94
N PHE A 4 10.52 -5.48 16.69
CA PHE A 4 10.64 -4.07 17.11
C PHE A 4 11.21 -3.26 15.94
N TYR A 5 10.34 -2.70 15.11
CA TYR A 5 10.74 -1.74 14.08
C TYR A 5 10.67 -0.32 14.66
N THR A 6 11.80 0.38 14.69
CA THR A 6 11.85 1.79 15.12
C THR A 6 11.76 2.69 13.89
N LEU A 7 10.69 3.49 13.82
CA LEU A 7 10.50 4.47 12.74
C LEU A 7 11.48 5.64 12.91
N LYS A 8 12.00 6.14 11.79
CA LYS A 8 12.84 7.34 11.77
C LYS A 8 11.98 8.60 11.95
N PRO A 9 12.52 9.69 12.53
CA PRO A 9 11.76 10.92 12.81
C PRO A 9 10.98 11.46 11.61
N GLU A 10 11.58 11.47 10.43
CA GLU A 10 10.98 12.01 9.21
C GLU A 10 9.86 11.10 8.66
N GLN A 11 9.97 9.79 8.88
CA GLN A 11 8.88 8.84 8.58
C GLN A 11 7.70 9.07 9.53
N VAL A 12 7.99 9.30 10.82
CA VAL A 12 6.96 9.61 11.82
C VAL A 12 6.26 10.92 11.48
N GLN A 13 7.01 11.97 11.14
CA GLN A 13 6.44 13.27 10.75
C GLN A 13 5.52 13.12 9.53
N THR A 14 5.99 12.43 8.49
CA THR A 14 5.18 12.18 7.29
C THR A 14 3.91 11.39 7.63
N LEU A 15 4.02 10.36 8.48
CA LEU A 15 2.86 9.58 8.92
C LEU A 15 1.88 10.41 9.75
N GLN A 16 2.36 11.34 10.57
CA GLN A 16 1.52 12.23 11.38
C GLN A 16 0.74 13.21 10.49
N ASP A 17 1.38 13.80 9.49
CA ASP A 17 0.71 14.70 8.54
C ASP A 17 -0.39 13.95 7.77
N LEU A 18 -0.07 12.77 7.23
CA LEU A 18 -1.03 11.90 6.55
C LEU A 18 -2.14 11.40 7.49
N TRP A 19 -1.81 11.08 8.75
CA TRP A 19 -2.80 10.70 9.76
C TRP A 19 -3.81 11.83 10.00
N ASN A 20 -3.38 13.08 9.91
CA ASN A 20 -4.24 14.26 10.06
C ASN A 20 -4.99 14.63 8.78
N GLY A 21 -4.82 13.87 7.70
CA GLY A 21 -5.45 14.14 6.40
C GLY A 21 -4.82 15.31 5.66
N ILE A 22 -3.53 15.59 5.91
CA ILE A 22 -2.77 16.66 5.26
C ILE A 22 -2.06 16.08 4.03
N ASP A 23 -2.28 16.68 2.87
CA ASP A 23 -1.53 16.35 1.66
C ASP A 23 -0.05 16.68 1.85
N THR A 24 0.81 15.67 1.71
CA THR A 24 2.21 15.74 2.16
C THR A 24 3.18 15.37 1.05
N VAL A 25 4.18 16.23 0.83
CA VAL A 25 5.34 15.94 -0.03
C VAL A 25 6.53 15.56 0.84
N ALA A 26 6.82 14.26 0.93
CA ALA A 26 7.92 13.74 1.74
C ALA A 26 9.22 13.62 0.91
N ILE A 27 10.24 14.41 1.25
CA ILE A 27 11.56 14.35 0.61
C ILE A 27 12.49 13.52 1.51
N LEU A 28 12.71 12.26 1.12
CA LEU A 28 13.56 11.32 1.86
C LEU A 28 14.59 10.71 0.90
N PRO A 29 15.83 10.40 1.34
CA PRO A 29 16.86 9.83 0.46
C PRO A 29 16.54 8.38 0.04
N THR A 30 17.18 7.89 -1.02
CA THR A 30 17.09 6.47 -1.42
C THR A 30 17.57 5.56 -0.28
N GLY A 31 17.00 4.36 -0.17
CA GLY A 31 17.30 3.45 0.96
C GLY A 31 16.78 3.90 2.33
N PHE A 32 16.18 5.10 2.45
CA PHE A 32 15.68 5.59 3.73
C PHE A 32 14.51 4.78 4.30
N GLY A 33 13.87 3.96 3.48
CA GLY A 33 12.71 3.16 3.86
C GLY A 33 11.38 3.88 3.65
N LYS A 34 11.26 4.71 2.61
CA LYS A 34 10.02 5.44 2.27
C LYS A 34 8.79 4.53 2.22
N SER A 35 8.98 3.30 1.75
CA SER A 35 7.92 2.32 1.57
C SER A 35 7.13 2.00 2.83
N ILE A 36 7.75 2.08 4.01
CA ILE A 36 7.06 1.79 5.26
C ILE A 36 5.90 2.76 5.52
N ILE A 37 5.99 4.00 5.01
CA ILE A 37 4.98 5.04 5.21
C ILE A 37 3.66 4.60 4.56
N TYR A 38 3.67 4.32 3.26
CA TYR A 38 2.46 3.90 2.55
C TYR A 38 2.04 2.46 2.89
N GLN A 39 2.95 1.60 3.38
CA GLN A 39 2.60 0.25 3.84
C GLN A 39 1.85 0.26 5.17
N LEU A 40 2.20 1.15 6.10
CA LEU A 40 1.54 1.27 7.40
C LEU A 40 0.25 2.09 7.36
N LEU A 41 0.17 3.08 6.47
CA LEU A 41 -0.92 4.05 6.44
C LEU A 41 -2.33 3.41 6.39
N PRO A 42 -2.64 2.40 5.57
CA PRO A 42 -3.97 1.80 5.52
C PRO A 42 -4.41 1.22 6.87
N TYR A 43 -3.50 0.51 7.55
CA TYR A 43 -3.76 -0.07 8.86
C TYR A 43 -4.02 1.01 9.91
N LEU A 44 -3.19 2.07 9.88
CA LEU A 44 -3.32 3.20 10.79
C LEU A 44 -4.67 3.92 10.61
N ILE A 45 -5.05 4.27 9.38
CA ILE A 45 -6.32 4.95 9.11
C ILE A 45 -7.52 4.05 9.42
N GLN A 46 -7.45 2.74 9.14
CA GLN A 46 -8.51 1.80 9.50
C GLN A 46 -8.74 1.80 11.03
N LYS A 47 -7.65 1.74 11.80
CA LYS A 47 -7.72 1.80 13.28
C LYS A 47 -8.26 3.14 13.78
N LYS A 48 -7.89 4.26 13.14
CA LYS A 48 -8.39 5.61 13.48
C LYS A 48 -9.90 5.73 13.27
N THR A 49 -10.38 5.24 12.15
CA THR A 49 -11.77 5.43 11.69
C THR A 49 -12.72 4.37 12.21
N GLY A 50 -12.21 3.25 12.73
CA GLY A 50 -13.03 2.11 13.10
C GLY A 50 -13.71 1.47 11.89
N ALA A 51 -13.17 1.68 10.68
CA ALA A 51 -13.78 1.21 9.45
C ALA A 51 -13.93 -0.33 9.49
N ALA A 52 -15.16 -0.82 9.30
CA ALA A 52 -15.45 -2.24 9.12
C ALA A 52 -14.98 -2.78 7.74
N GLU A 53 -14.43 -1.89 6.91
CA GLU A 53 -14.18 -2.03 5.48
C GLU A 53 -12.68 -2.09 5.19
N PRO A 54 -12.25 -2.63 4.03
CA PRO A 54 -10.86 -2.52 3.60
C PRO A 54 -10.40 -1.05 3.55
N MET A 55 -9.27 -0.74 4.17
CA MET A 55 -8.50 0.44 3.77
C MET A 55 -7.42 0.01 2.79
N ILE A 56 -7.30 0.76 1.71
CA ILE A 56 -6.39 0.50 0.59
C ILE A 56 -5.52 1.74 0.42
N ALA A 57 -4.21 1.53 0.24
CA ALA A 57 -3.32 2.57 -0.27
C ALA A 57 -3.11 2.35 -1.77
N ILE A 58 -3.21 3.40 -2.57
CA ILE A 58 -2.86 3.37 -3.98
C ILE A 58 -1.50 4.05 -4.10
N VAL A 59 -0.52 3.36 -4.69
CA VAL A 59 0.82 3.92 -4.92
C VAL A 59 1.07 3.96 -6.41
N VAL A 60 1.54 5.10 -6.89
CA VAL A 60 1.89 5.27 -8.31
C VAL A 60 3.39 5.19 -8.47
N ALA A 61 3.86 4.33 -9.39
CA ALA A 61 5.29 4.09 -9.60
C ALA A 61 5.62 3.96 -11.09
N PRO A 62 6.69 4.63 -11.57
CA PRO A 62 6.94 4.77 -13.00
C PRO A 62 7.51 3.52 -13.69
N LEU A 63 7.97 2.50 -12.94
CA LEU A 63 8.66 1.33 -13.50
C LEU A 63 8.07 0.03 -12.96
N ASN A 64 7.74 -0.89 -13.87
CA ASN A 64 7.22 -2.23 -13.53
C ASN A 64 8.14 -3.01 -12.58
N SER A 65 9.46 -2.96 -12.81
CA SER A 65 10.44 -3.66 -11.96
C SER A 65 10.38 -3.21 -10.49
N ILE A 66 10.17 -1.92 -10.24
CA ILE A 66 10.00 -1.39 -8.89
C ILE A 66 8.72 -1.97 -8.27
N MET A 67 7.63 -2.06 -9.04
CA MET A 67 6.37 -2.60 -8.54
C MET A 67 6.50 -4.07 -8.16
N GLU A 68 7.15 -4.87 -9.01
CA GLU A 68 7.40 -6.30 -8.79
C GLU A 68 8.21 -6.55 -7.50
N ASP A 69 9.30 -5.79 -7.30
CA ASP A 69 10.12 -5.86 -6.08
C ASP A 69 9.30 -5.53 -4.82
N GLN A 70 8.43 -4.51 -4.87
CA GLN A 70 7.58 -4.15 -3.75
C GLN A 70 6.55 -5.24 -3.43
N ILE A 71 5.92 -5.82 -4.45
CA ILE A 71 4.96 -6.91 -4.28
C ILE A 71 5.64 -8.15 -3.69
N GLN A 72 6.83 -8.51 -4.17
CA GLN A 72 7.60 -9.63 -3.62
C GLN A 72 7.97 -9.39 -2.15
N SER A 73 8.35 -8.15 -1.78
CA SER A 73 8.62 -7.79 -0.39
C SER A 73 7.37 -7.95 0.50
N LEU A 74 6.20 -7.55 0.02
CA LEU A 74 4.93 -7.73 0.75
C LEU A 74 4.62 -9.21 0.95
N ARG A 75 4.79 -10.05 -0.09
CA ARG A 75 4.58 -11.50 0.00
C ARG A 75 5.48 -12.16 1.03
N SER A 76 6.76 -11.76 1.08
CA SER A 76 7.71 -12.29 2.07
C SER A 76 7.27 -12.03 3.52
N LYS A 77 6.39 -11.03 3.72
CA LYS A 77 5.85 -10.62 5.02
C LYS A 77 4.40 -11.08 5.23
N ASN A 78 3.87 -11.95 4.37
CA ASN A 78 2.45 -12.36 4.34
C ASN A 78 1.47 -11.18 4.24
N LEU A 79 1.87 -10.11 3.56
CA LEU A 79 1.02 -8.94 3.28
C LEU A 79 0.42 -9.03 1.87
N LYS A 80 -0.83 -8.60 1.74
CA LYS A 80 -1.55 -8.58 0.46
C LYS A 80 -1.15 -7.35 -0.37
N GLY A 81 -0.96 -7.56 -1.68
CA GLY A 81 -0.66 -6.51 -2.64
C GLY A 81 -0.92 -7.00 -4.07
N CYS A 82 -1.26 -6.08 -4.97
CA CYS A 82 -1.43 -6.35 -6.40
C CYS A 82 -0.96 -5.14 -7.19
N TYR A 83 -0.55 -5.32 -8.44
CA TYR A 83 -0.17 -4.20 -9.31
C TYR A 83 -0.89 -4.29 -10.65
N LEU A 84 -1.16 -3.13 -11.24
CA LEU A 84 -1.68 -3.00 -12.59
C LEU A 84 -0.55 -2.52 -13.51
N SER A 85 -0.27 -3.27 -14.58
CA SER A 85 0.69 -2.88 -15.61
C SER A 85 -0.03 -2.60 -16.92
N TYR A 86 0.39 -1.55 -17.64
CA TYR A 86 -0.20 -1.15 -18.93
C TYR A 86 -0.06 -2.24 -20.01
N ASP A 87 1.06 -2.97 -20.01
CA ASP A 87 1.30 -4.06 -20.97
C ASP A 87 0.57 -5.35 -20.58
N ALA A 88 0.05 -5.43 -19.37
CA ALA A 88 -0.68 -6.59 -18.91
C ALA A 88 -2.11 -6.53 -19.44
N LYS A 89 -2.45 -7.41 -20.39
CA LYS A 89 -3.83 -7.69 -20.82
C LYS A 89 -4.72 -8.20 -19.67
N GLU A 90 -4.14 -8.51 -18.52
CA GLU A 90 -4.79 -9.07 -17.34
C GLU A 90 -4.32 -8.39 -16.05
N ILE A 91 -5.22 -8.19 -15.10
CA ILE A 91 -4.87 -7.73 -13.75
C ILE A 91 -4.14 -8.87 -13.03
N VAL A 92 -2.91 -8.64 -12.59
CA VAL A 92 -2.07 -9.69 -12.02
C VAL A 92 -2.33 -9.84 -10.51
N THR A 93 -3.40 -10.57 -10.16
CA THR A 93 -3.80 -10.85 -8.78
C THR A 93 -3.15 -12.12 -8.23
N PHE A 94 -2.77 -12.13 -6.94
CA PHE A 94 -2.04 -13.25 -6.33
C PHE A 94 -2.56 -13.60 -4.92
N ASP A 95 -3.83 -14.00 -4.86
CA ASP A 95 -4.60 -14.36 -3.66
C ASP A 95 -5.80 -15.17 -4.18
N ASP A 96 -6.15 -16.33 -3.59
CA ASP A 96 -7.32 -17.17 -3.91
C ASP A 96 -8.69 -16.46 -3.70
N ASN A 97 -8.73 -15.14 -3.66
CA ASN A 97 -9.92 -14.38 -4.01
C ASN A 97 -9.45 -13.18 -4.83
N GLU A 98 -9.93 -13.11 -6.06
CA GLU A 98 -9.71 -12.04 -7.02
C GLU A 98 -9.81 -10.64 -6.38
N VAL A 99 -8.92 -9.74 -6.78
CA VAL A 99 -9.19 -8.29 -6.71
C VAL A 99 -9.92 -7.94 -8.00
N THR A 100 -11.25 -8.08 -8.01
CA THR A 100 -12.05 -7.67 -9.16
C THR A 100 -12.18 -6.15 -9.16
N LEU A 101 -11.39 -5.45 -9.99
CA LEU A 101 -11.64 -4.04 -10.30
C LEU A 101 -12.86 -3.97 -11.23
N ARG A 102 -14.06 -3.88 -10.65
CA ARG A 102 -15.30 -3.73 -11.44
C ARG A 102 -15.46 -2.28 -11.86
N ASN A 103 -15.42 -2.02 -13.16
CA ASN A 103 -15.98 -0.78 -13.71
C ASN A 103 -17.51 -0.84 -13.55
N THR A 104 -18.08 0.09 -12.79
CA THR A 104 -19.52 0.28 -12.51
C THR A 104 -20.28 -0.84 -11.77
N GLY A 105 -20.76 -0.52 -10.55
CA GLY A 105 -21.89 -1.20 -9.91
C GLY A 105 -21.54 -2.21 -8.79
N GLN A 106 -21.33 -1.69 -7.57
CA GLN A 106 -21.33 -2.39 -6.27
C GLN A 106 -20.34 -3.55 -6.03
N THR A 107 -19.43 -3.42 -5.05
CA THR A 107 -18.86 -4.58 -4.32
C THR A 107 -18.12 -4.23 -3.01
N LYS A 108 -18.10 -5.21 -2.08
CA LYS A 108 -17.37 -5.32 -0.80
C LYS A 108 -17.20 -6.83 -0.49
N LYS A 109 -16.25 -7.38 0.27
CA LYS A 109 -15.01 -6.94 0.97
C LYS A 109 -13.90 -8.00 0.62
N LEU A 110 -12.65 -8.02 1.10
CA LEU A 110 -11.80 -7.13 1.93
C LEU A 110 -10.33 -7.36 1.49
N LYS A 111 -9.54 -6.31 1.21
CA LYS A 111 -8.13 -6.42 0.83
C LYS A 111 -7.33 -5.12 0.97
N VAL A 112 -6.00 -5.21 0.86
CA VAL A 112 -5.02 -4.14 0.64
C VAL A 112 -4.47 -4.37 -0.76
N CYS A 113 -4.58 -3.39 -1.67
CA CYS A 113 -3.91 -3.44 -2.96
C CYS A 113 -3.24 -2.12 -3.26
N VAL A 114 -1.91 -2.16 -3.29
CA VAL A 114 -1.01 -1.06 -3.62
C VAL A 114 -0.31 -1.45 -4.91
N LEU A 115 -0.62 -0.76 -6.02
CA LEU A 115 0.30 -0.25 -7.07
C LEU A 115 -0.45 -0.04 -8.40
N VAL A 116 -0.64 1.23 -8.79
CA VAL A 116 -1.16 1.61 -10.12
C VAL A 116 -0.03 2.27 -10.88
N ALA A 117 0.20 1.87 -12.13
CA ALA A 117 1.23 2.42 -13.02
C ALA A 117 1.23 3.96 -13.11
#